data_AF-A0A1C4XJB5-F1
#
_entry.id   AF-A0A1C4XJB5-F1
#
_cell.length_a   1.000
_cell.length_b   1.000
_cell.length_c   1.000
_cell.angle_alpha   90.00
_cell.angle_beta   90.00
_cell.angle_gamma   90.00
#
_symmetry.space_group_name_H-M   'P 1'
#
loop_
_entity.id
_entity.type
_entity.pdbx_description
1 polymer ?
#
loop_
_entity_poly.entity_id
_entity_poly.type
_entity_poly.pdbx_seq_one_letter_code
_entity_poly.pdbx_strand_id
1 'polypeptide(L)'
;MINLPIAVDNCGKPATLRIEVYSHVAAESLDGVVYVCPVHPNTAGDAITAAGFTTATAPMTRDVERRCGFVHIFATGTLAADDQHPRWCRRDGCDRRGEHRSHVSDVDTNRPEASIITVALVQTAHAAAETTVVLSATGSLASDRVAMSIGQARVLRYRLGGLIDAAGHGNA
;
A
#
# COMPACT_ATOMS: atom_id res chain seq x y z
N MET A 1 -12.45 -13.74 -1.70
CA MET A 1 -11.82 -13.92 -0.38
C MET A 1 -10.33 -14.08 -0.62
N ILE A 2 -9.50 -13.19 -0.09
CA ILE A 2 -8.04 -13.37 -0.11
C ILE A 2 -7.75 -14.19 1.14
N ASN A 3 -7.46 -15.48 0.96
CA ASN A 3 -6.99 -16.32 2.05
C ASN A 3 -5.54 -15.93 2.33
N LEU A 4 -5.18 -15.81 3.61
CA LEU A 4 -3.79 -16.03 3.99
C LEU A 4 -3.34 -17.36 3.34
N PRO A 5 -2.08 -17.50 2.89
CA PRO A 5 -1.53 -18.80 2.49
C PRO A 5 -1.32 -19.73 3.72
N ILE A 6 -2.15 -19.59 4.75
CA ILE A 6 -2.11 -20.28 6.03
C ILE A 6 -3.53 -20.75 6.30
N ALA A 7 -3.71 -22.06 6.42
CA ALA A 7 -4.97 -22.63 6.84
C ALA A 7 -5.19 -22.30 8.32
N VAL A 8 -6.28 -21.58 8.62
CA VAL A 8 -6.69 -21.28 9.99
C VAL A 8 -8.01 -21.98 10.26
N ASP A 9 -8.08 -22.69 11.38
CA ASP A 9 -9.31 -23.32 11.84
C ASP A 9 -10.44 -22.30 11.96
N ASN A 10 -11.63 -22.69 11.51
CA ASN A 10 -12.80 -21.84 11.57
C ASN A 10 -14.00 -22.64 12.08
N CYS A 11 -14.75 -22.04 13.00
CA CYS A 11 -16.02 -22.60 13.49
C CYS A 11 -17.20 -21.66 13.25
N GLY A 12 -16.98 -20.54 12.55
CA GLY A 12 -18.01 -19.56 12.22
C GLY A 12 -18.60 -18.77 13.41
N LYS A 13 -18.22 -19.08 14.66
CA LYS A 13 -18.63 -18.32 15.86
C LYS A 13 -18.10 -16.88 15.82
N PRO A 14 -18.70 -15.93 16.56
CA PRO A 14 -18.17 -14.57 16.67
C PRO A 14 -16.71 -14.57 17.15
N ALA A 15 -15.87 -13.77 16.49
CA ALA A 15 -14.51 -13.54 16.94
C ALA A 15 -14.51 -12.57 18.13
N THR A 16 -13.71 -12.87 19.14
CA THR A 16 -13.52 -12.03 20.34
C THR A 16 -12.10 -11.50 20.45
N LEU A 17 -11.19 -12.04 19.63
CA LEU A 17 -9.79 -11.69 19.58
C LEU A 17 -9.37 -11.51 18.13
N ARG A 18 -8.33 -10.71 17.95
CA ARG A 18 -7.62 -10.59 16.69
C ARG A 18 -6.14 -10.94 16.90
N ILE A 19 -5.57 -11.64 15.94
CA ILE A 19 -4.14 -11.94 15.88
C ILE A 19 -3.57 -11.09 14.76
N GLU A 20 -2.74 -10.13 15.13
CA GLU A 20 -1.96 -9.29 14.23
C GLU A 20 -0.79 -10.12 13.66
N VAL A 21 -0.57 -10.05 12.34
CA VAL A 21 0.41 -10.87 11.60
C VAL A 21 1.48 -9.98 10.98
N TYR A 22 2.76 -10.33 11.12
CA TYR A 22 3.91 -9.60 10.59
C TYR A 22 4.95 -10.54 9.95
N SER A 23 5.55 -10.11 8.84
CA SER A 23 6.49 -10.88 7.98
C SER A 23 7.93 -10.91 8.45
N HIS A 24 8.33 -10.03 9.36
CA HIS A 24 9.72 -9.92 9.81
C HIS A 24 9.80 -9.84 11.34
N VAL A 25 9.36 -8.73 11.93
CA VAL A 25 9.33 -8.50 13.38
C VAL A 25 7.99 -7.86 13.76
N ALA A 26 7.44 -8.25 14.92
CA ALA A 26 6.25 -7.63 15.46
C ALA A 26 6.46 -6.11 15.58
N ALA A 27 5.47 -5.33 15.11
CA ALA A 27 5.42 -3.87 15.08
C ALA A 27 6.19 -3.12 13.97
N GLU A 28 6.82 -3.80 13.00
CA GLU A 28 7.46 -3.10 11.86
C GLU A 28 6.49 -2.82 10.69
N SER A 29 5.69 -3.82 10.29
CA SER A 29 4.64 -3.65 9.28
C SER A 29 3.54 -4.67 9.49
N LEU A 30 2.33 -4.18 9.81
CA LEU A 30 1.17 -5.03 10.02
C LEU A 30 0.69 -5.56 8.67
N ASP A 31 0.85 -6.87 8.46
CA ASP A 31 0.58 -7.49 7.16
C ASP A 31 -0.86 -7.99 7.02
N GLY A 32 -1.43 -8.42 8.15
CA GLY A 32 -2.81 -8.86 8.21
C GLY A 32 -3.29 -9.03 9.64
N VAL A 33 -4.58 -9.35 9.74
CA VAL A 33 -5.25 -9.69 10.98
C VAL A 33 -6.08 -10.94 10.77
N VAL A 34 -5.92 -11.91 11.67
CA VAL A 34 -6.76 -13.11 11.76
C VAL A 34 -7.72 -12.95 12.93
N TYR A 35 -9.00 -13.17 12.69
CA TYR A 35 -10.05 -13.02 13.69
C TYR A 35 -10.45 -14.39 14.23
N VAL A 36 -10.38 -14.57 15.56
CA VAL A 36 -10.57 -15.86 16.21
C VAL A 36 -11.55 -15.77 17.40
N CYS A 37 -12.31 -16.84 17.62
CA CYS A 37 -13.09 -17.00 18.84
C CYS A 37 -12.18 -17.45 20.01
N PRO A 38 -12.68 -17.49 21.26
CA PRO A 38 -11.88 -17.85 22.43
C PRO A 38 -11.23 -19.24 22.38
N VAL A 39 -11.70 -20.13 21.49
CA VAL A 39 -11.23 -21.52 21.39
C VAL A 39 -10.03 -21.67 20.46
N HIS A 40 -9.90 -20.82 19.42
CA HIS A 40 -8.89 -20.98 18.38
C HIS A 40 -7.69 -20.00 18.41
N PRO A 41 -7.39 -19.22 19.47
CA PRO A 41 -6.27 -18.28 19.39
C PRO A 41 -4.91 -19.00 19.32
N ASN A 42 -4.73 -20.08 20.09
CA ASN A 42 -3.46 -20.80 20.11
C ASN A 42 -3.23 -21.56 18.80
N THR A 43 -4.21 -22.32 18.33
CA THR A 43 -4.07 -23.10 17.07
C THR A 43 -3.85 -22.18 15.86
N ALA A 44 -4.52 -21.02 15.81
CA ALA A 44 -4.28 -20.02 14.77
C ALA A 44 -2.89 -19.39 14.90
N GLY A 45 -2.44 -19.03 16.10
CA GLY A 45 -1.11 -18.47 16.34
C GLY A 45 0.02 -19.44 15.96
N ASP A 46 -0.13 -20.72 16.29
CA ASP A 46 0.82 -21.77 15.95
C ASP A 46 0.90 -21.96 14.43
N ALA A 47 -0.24 -22.00 13.73
CA ALA A 47 -0.28 -22.10 12.27
C ALA A 47 0.41 -20.90 11.58
N ILE A 48 0.20 -19.69 12.11
CA ILE A 48 0.82 -18.47 11.58
C ILE A 48 2.34 -18.47 11.81
N THR A 49 2.77 -18.88 13.01
CA THR A 49 4.19 -18.98 13.37
C THR A 49 4.90 -20.07 12.55
N ALA A 50 4.25 -21.22 12.34
CA ALA A 50 4.78 -22.30 11.50
C ALA A 50 4.98 -21.88 10.04
N ALA A 51 4.21 -20.91 9.56
CA ALA A 51 4.38 -20.30 8.24
C ALA A 51 5.46 -19.20 8.19
N GLY A 52 6.21 -18.98 9.28
CA GLY A 52 7.34 -18.07 9.35
C GLY A 52 6.97 -16.61 9.67
N PHE A 53 5.74 -16.35 10.11
CA PHE A 53 5.30 -15.01 10.52
C PHE A 53 5.42 -14.84 12.04
N THR A 54 5.51 -13.59 12.49
CA THR A 54 5.37 -13.24 13.90
C THR A 54 3.95 -12.77 14.18
N THR A 55 3.48 -13.00 15.40
CA THR A 55 2.10 -12.69 15.80
C THR A 55 2.01 -11.87 17.07
N ALA A 56 1.03 -10.99 17.16
CA ALA A 56 0.62 -10.35 18.41
C ALA A 56 -0.90 -10.48 18.59
N THR A 57 -1.34 -10.88 19.78
CA THR A 57 -2.77 -10.96 20.09
C THR A 57 -3.26 -9.62 20.63
N ALA A 58 -4.37 -9.14 20.08
CA ALA A 58 -5.03 -7.92 20.52
C ALA A 58 -6.55 -8.17 20.70
N PRO A 59 -7.21 -7.39 21.58
CA PRO A 59 -8.66 -7.40 21.65
C PRO A 59 -9.28 -6.89 20.33
N MET A 60 -10.53 -7.26 20.08
CA MET A 60 -11.32 -6.68 18.99
C MET A 60 -11.43 -5.16 19.16
N THR A 61 -11.31 -4.41 18.05
CA THR A 61 -11.68 -2.99 18.05
C THR A 61 -13.18 -2.86 18.29
N ARG A 62 -13.60 -1.83 19.03
CA ARG A 62 -15.02 -1.48 19.15
C ARG A 62 -15.59 -1.26 17.73
N ASP A 63 -16.80 -1.74 17.48
CA ASP A 63 -17.52 -1.61 16.20
C ASP A 63 -17.03 -2.49 15.05
N VAL A 64 -16.13 -3.45 15.30
CA VAL A 64 -15.74 -4.46 14.29
C VAL A 64 -16.35 -5.80 14.64
N GLU A 65 -17.30 -6.27 13.83
CA GLU A 65 -17.85 -7.63 13.93
C GLU A 65 -17.23 -8.55 12.87
N ARG A 66 -16.60 -9.64 13.30
CA ARG A 66 -16.06 -10.68 12.42
C ARG A 66 -16.33 -12.07 12.98
N ARG A 67 -16.31 -13.08 12.11
CA ARG A 67 -16.41 -14.50 12.50
C ARG A 67 -15.02 -15.10 12.65
N CYS A 68 -14.92 -16.12 13.50
CA CYS A 68 -13.74 -16.94 13.64
C CYS A 68 -13.30 -17.49 12.27
N GLY A 69 -12.01 -17.33 11.96
CA GLY A 69 -11.42 -17.69 10.67
C GLY A 69 -11.48 -16.59 9.61
N PHE A 70 -12.09 -15.43 9.90
CA PHE A 70 -12.01 -14.29 9.00
C PHE A 70 -10.57 -13.76 8.98
N VAL A 71 -10.10 -13.43 7.79
CA VAL A 71 -8.75 -12.91 7.55
C VAL A 71 -8.87 -11.58 6.81
N HIS A 72 -8.18 -10.57 7.30
CA HIS A 72 -7.97 -9.32 6.60
C HIS A 72 -6.48 -9.18 6.28
N ILE A 73 -6.13 -9.08 5.00
CA ILE A 73 -4.78 -8.72 4.57
C ILE A 73 -4.76 -7.23 4.29
N PHE A 74 -3.84 -6.50 4.91
CA PHE A 74 -3.68 -5.08 4.64
C PHE A 74 -2.95 -4.90 3.32
N ALA A 75 -3.48 -4.03 2.44
CA ALA A 75 -2.85 -3.72 1.15
C ALA A 75 -1.41 -3.17 1.30
N THR A 76 -1.10 -2.58 2.45
CA THR A 76 0.24 -2.08 2.81
C THR A 76 1.19 -3.18 3.25
N GLY A 77 0.68 -4.36 3.61
CA GLY A 77 1.42 -5.50 4.14
C GLY A 77 2.15 -6.34 3.09
N THR A 78 3.19 -7.05 3.50
CA THR A 78 3.95 -8.00 2.70
C THR A 78 3.15 -9.17 2.21
N LEU A 79 2.13 -9.57 2.97
CA LEU A 79 1.15 -10.57 2.53
C LEU A 79 0.26 -10.11 1.37
N ALA A 80 0.17 -8.80 1.08
CA ALA A 80 -0.57 -8.28 -0.06
C ALA A 80 0.26 -8.18 -1.34
N ALA A 81 1.57 -8.42 -1.27
CA ALA A 81 2.42 -8.46 -2.45
C ALA A 81 2.00 -9.67 -3.31
N ASP A 82 1.49 -9.38 -4.50
CA ASP A 82 1.38 -10.36 -5.57
C ASP A 82 2.74 -10.36 -6.28
N ASP A 83 3.34 -11.54 -6.50
CA ASP A 83 4.62 -11.67 -7.22
C ASP A 83 4.56 -11.01 -8.61
N GLN A 84 3.36 -10.80 -9.16
CA GLN A 84 3.13 -10.16 -10.45
C GLN A 84 2.77 -8.67 -10.39
N HIS A 85 2.47 -8.10 -9.21
CA HIS A 85 2.03 -6.70 -9.09
C HIS A 85 2.54 -6.00 -7.83
N PRO A 86 3.16 -4.81 -7.95
CA PRO A 86 3.48 -3.96 -6.80
C PRO A 86 2.24 -3.63 -5.97
N ARG A 87 2.42 -3.52 -4.65
CA ARG A 87 1.33 -3.20 -3.70
C ARG A 87 0.56 -1.92 -4.03
N TRP A 88 1.22 -0.94 -4.63
CA TRP A 88 0.63 0.34 -5.00
C TRP A 88 -0.12 0.31 -6.34
N CYS A 89 -0.04 -0.79 -7.10
CA CYS A 89 -0.60 -0.90 -8.44
C CYS A 89 -2.14 -0.99 -8.40
N ARG A 90 -2.83 -0.21 -9.24
CA ARG A 90 -4.28 -0.28 -9.42
C ARG A 90 -4.76 -1.56 -10.10
N ARG A 91 -3.86 -2.33 -10.72
CA ARG A 91 -4.12 -3.57 -11.46
C ARG A 91 -4.97 -3.41 -12.73
N ASP A 92 -5.58 -2.25 -12.96
CA ASP A 92 -6.37 -1.98 -14.17
C ASP A 92 -5.51 -2.04 -15.42
N GLY A 93 -5.69 -3.02 -16.31
CA GLY A 93 -5.08 -3.05 -17.64
C GLY A 93 -3.55 -3.01 -17.68
N CYS A 94 -2.87 -3.58 -16.68
CA CYS A 94 -1.40 -3.62 -16.62
C CYS A 94 -0.79 -4.33 -17.82
N ASP A 95 -1.31 -5.51 -18.17
CA ASP A 95 -0.82 -6.32 -19.30
C ASP A 95 -0.88 -5.56 -20.63
N ARG A 96 -2.00 -4.86 -20.87
CA ARG A 96 -2.20 -4.06 -22.08
C ARG A 96 -1.19 -2.91 -22.19
N ARG A 97 -0.77 -2.33 -21.06
CA ARG A 97 0.19 -1.21 -21.06
C ARG A 97 1.64 -1.66 -20.95
N GLY A 98 1.89 -2.88 -20.49
CA GLY A 98 3.23 -3.32 -20.09
C GLY A 98 3.78 -2.55 -18.88
N GLU A 99 2.92 -1.92 -18.07
CA GLU A 99 3.31 -1.18 -16.87
C GLU A 99 2.26 -1.26 -15.75
N HIS A 100 2.76 -1.40 -14.52
CA HIS A 100 2.04 -1.18 -13.28
C HIS A 100 1.93 0.33 -13.02
N ARG A 101 0.75 0.77 -12.58
CA ARG A 101 0.48 2.18 -12.27
C ARG A 101 -0.30 2.32 -10.96
N SER A 102 0.06 3.29 -10.13
CA SER A 102 -0.74 3.63 -8.95
C SER A 102 -2.02 4.39 -9.27
N HIS A 103 -2.75 4.77 -8.22
CA HIS A 103 -3.68 5.87 -8.33
C HIS A 103 -2.94 7.13 -8.83
N VAL A 104 -3.57 7.82 -9.78
CA VAL A 104 -3.13 9.15 -10.21
C VAL A 104 -3.61 10.14 -9.17
N SER A 105 -2.69 10.99 -8.71
CA SER A 105 -2.98 12.09 -7.80
C SER A 105 -2.85 13.41 -8.56
N ASP A 106 -3.88 14.22 -8.53
CA ASP A 106 -3.86 15.56 -9.11
C ASP A 106 -3.12 16.52 -8.17
N VAL A 107 -2.27 17.37 -8.72
CA VAL A 107 -1.64 18.47 -7.99
C VAL A 107 -2.59 19.66 -8.05
N ASP A 108 -3.67 19.56 -7.27
CA ASP A 108 -4.75 20.54 -7.26
C ASP A 108 -4.47 21.68 -6.26
N THR A 109 -4.56 22.93 -6.74
CA THR A 109 -4.45 24.14 -5.91
C THR A 109 -5.82 24.71 -5.53
N ASN A 110 -6.92 24.05 -5.93
CA ASN A 110 -8.30 24.53 -5.92
C ASN A 110 -8.48 25.88 -6.65
N ARG A 111 -7.65 26.14 -7.67
CA ARG A 111 -7.68 27.36 -8.49
C ARG A 111 -7.47 27.03 -9.97
N PRO A 112 -7.89 27.90 -10.90
CA PRO A 112 -7.57 27.73 -12.31
C PRO A 112 -6.06 27.82 -12.54
N GLU A 113 -5.47 26.72 -13.01
CA GLU A 113 -4.06 26.65 -13.40
C GLU A 113 -3.94 26.53 -14.92
N ALA A 114 -2.83 27.03 -15.47
CA ALA A 114 -2.55 26.95 -16.91
C ALA A 114 -2.31 25.51 -17.40
N SER A 115 -2.06 24.56 -16.49
CA SER A 115 -1.88 23.14 -16.79
C SER A 115 -2.27 22.29 -15.58
N ILE A 116 -2.89 21.14 -15.85
CA ILE A 116 -3.19 20.13 -14.85
C ILE A 116 -1.97 19.22 -14.71
N ILE A 117 -1.34 19.24 -13.54
CA ILE A 117 -0.23 18.34 -13.21
C ILE A 117 -0.77 17.14 -12.44
N THR A 118 -0.35 15.96 -12.83
CA THR A 118 -0.70 14.71 -12.15
C THR A 118 0.55 13.92 -11.80
N VAL A 119 0.47 13.14 -10.73
CA VAL A 119 1.58 12.32 -10.21
C VAL A 119 1.11 10.88 -10.02
N ALA A 120 1.94 9.92 -10.44
CA ALA A 120 1.69 8.50 -10.18
C ALA A 120 3.02 7.74 -10.00
N LEU A 121 2.96 6.60 -9.31
CA LEU A 121 3.99 5.58 -9.38
C LEU A 121 3.79 4.74 -10.64
N VAL A 122 4.88 4.47 -11.34
CA VAL A 122 4.92 3.61 -12.52
C VAL A 122 6.11 2.67 -12.43
N GLN A 123 5.91 1.43 -12.81
CA GLN A 123 6.95 0.42 -12.95
C GLN A 123 6.59 -0.42 -14.17
N THR A 124 7.54 -0.64 -15.08
CA THR A 124 7.29 -1.55 -16.21
C THR A 124 7.04 -2.96 -15.70
N ALA A 125 6.27 -3.77 -16.42
CA ALA A 125 5.88 -5.12 -16.00
C ALA A 125 7.03 -6.16 -16.06
N HIS A 126 8.28 -5.72 -15.88
CA HIS A 126 9.46 -6.55 -15.81
C HIS A 126 9.86 -6.75 -14.35
N ALA A 127 10.14 -7.99 -13.93
CA ALA A 127 10.37 -8.35 -12.53
C ALA A 127 11.51 -7.54 -11.85
N ALA A 128 12.51 -7.10 -12.61
CA ALA A 128 13.62 -6.29 -12.13
C ALA A 128 13.47 -4.77 -12.37
N ALA A 129 12.33 -4.31 -12.89
CA ALA A 129 12.13 -2.90 -13.16
C ALA A 129 12.09 -2.09 -11.86
N GLU A 130 12.74 -0.93 -11.82
CA GLU A 130 12.61 -0.05 -10.67
C GLU A 130 11.29 0.72 -10.72
N THR A 131 10.74 1.00 -9.53
CA THR A 131 9.60 1.91 -9.42
C THR A 131 10.07 3.34 -9.68
N THR A 132 9.30 4.07 -10.48
CA THR A 132 9.52 5.48 -10.82
C THR A 132 8.33 6.33 -10.41
N VAL A 133 8.56 7.61 -10.15
CA VAL A 133 7.52 8.63 -10.07
C VAL A 133 7.38 9.25 -11.45
N VAL A 134 6.16 9.35 -11.95
CA VAL A 134 5.83 10.01 -13.21
C VAL A 134 4.99 11.24 -12.93
N LEU A 135 5.50 12.38 -13.37
CA LEU A 135 4.75 13.63 -13.49
C LEU A 135 4.20 13.73 -14.91
N SER A 136 2.91 14.03 -15.05
CA SER A 136 2.29 14.28 -16.36
C SER A 136 1.59 15.62 -16.34
N ALA A 137 1.85 16.45 -17.35
CA ALA A 137 1.19 17.73 -17.55
C ALA A 137 0.14 17.63 -18.67
N THR A 138 -1.06 18.16 -18.42
CA THR A 138 -2.16 18.20 -19.39
C THR A 138 -2.63 19.64 -19.52
N GLY A 139 -2.59 20.22 -20.71
CA GLY A 139 -2.97 21.64 -20.93
C GLY A 139 -2.23 22.36 -22.05
N SER A 140 -1.11 21.82 -22.55
CA SER A 140 -0.47 22.28 -23.78
C SER A 140 -0.77 21.32 -24.95
N LEU A 141 -0.38 21.70 -26.18
CA LEU A 141 -0.58 20.90 -27.39
C LEU A 141 0.10 19.51 -27.36
N ALA A 142 0.92 19.21 -26.33
CA ALA A 142 1.50 17.89 -26.10
C ALA A 142 1.39 17.48 -24.61
N SER A 143 1.12 16.20 -24.36
CA SER A 143 1.22 15.62 -23.01
C SER A 143 2.69 15.38 -22.67
N ASP A 144 3.27 16.26 -21.85
CA ASP A 144 4.63 16.08 -21.36
C ASP A 144 4.65 15.16 -20.15
N ARG A 145 5.52 14.14 -20.20
CA ARG A 145 5.71 13.17 -19.12
C ARG A 145 7.16 13.17 -18.68
N VAL A 146 7.38 13.36 -17.39
CA VAL A 146 8.71 13.27 -16.77
C VAL A 146 8.69 12.08 -15.81
N ALA A 147 9.48 11.05 -16.14
CA ALA A 147 9.71 9.91 -15.27
C ALA A 147 11.01 10.11 -14.48
N MET A 148 10.99 9.77 -13.20
CA MET A 148 12.13 9.94 -12.30
C MET A 148 12.22 8.77 -11.32
N SER A 149 13.43 8.37 -10.93
CA SER A 149 13.60 7.37 -9.88
C SER A 149 13.06 7.89 -8.54
N ILE A 150 12.78 6.99 -7.59
CA ILE A 150 12.37 7.37 -6.23
C ILE A 150 13.40 8.31 -5.57
N GLY A 151 14.70 8.07 -5.82
CA GLY A 151 15.78 8.93 -5.34
C GLY A 151 15.71 10.34 -5.90
N GLN A 152 15.52 10.49 -7.22
CA GLN A 152 15.35 11.79 -7.87
C GLN A 152 14.10 12.51 -7.39
N ALA A 153 12.97 11.81 -7.27
CA ALA A 153 11.73 12.39 -6.76
C ALA A 153 11.88 12.91 -5.31
N ARG A 154 12.62 12.18 -4.46
CA ARG A 154 12.92 12.62 -3.10
C ARG A 154 13.75 13.91 -3.09
N VAL A 155 14.81 13.97 -3.91
CA VAL A 155 15.62 15.18 -4.03
C VAL A 155 14.79 16.35 -4.56
N LEU A 156 13.97 16.13 -5.57
CA LEU A 156 13.09 17.14 -6.14
C LEU A 156 12.15 17.73 -5.09
N ARG A 157 11.52 16.88 -4.26
CA ARG A 157 10.65 17.34 -3.15
C ARG A 157 11.37 18.33 -2.24
N TYR A 158 12.61 18.06 -1.86
CA TYR A 158 13.39 18.96 -1.01
C TYR A 158 13.77 20.26 -1.73
N ARG A 159 14.12 20.18 -3.02
CA ARG A 159 14.45 21.37 -3.82
C ARG A 159 13.23 22.28 -4.02
N LEU A 160 12.05 21.70 -4.27
CA LEU A 160 10.79 22.44 -4.37
C LEU A 160 10.46 23.15 -3.05
N GLY A 161 10.60 22.45 -1.91
CA GLY A 161 10.40 23.07 -0.59
C GLY A 161 11.29 24.30 -0.39
N GLY A 162 12.59 24.17 -0.66
CA GLY A 162 13.52 25.31 -0.53
C GLY A 162 13.22 26.49 -1.45
N LEU A 163 12.75 26.22 -2.68
CA LEU A 163 12.34 27.28 -3.62
C LEU A 163 11.05 27.99 -3.17
N ILE A 164 10.09 27.22 -2.64
CA ILE A 164 8.83 27.77 -2.09
C ILE A 164 9.15 28.65 -0.87
N ASP A 165 9.99 28.18 0.04
CA ASP A 165 10.42 28.95 1.20
C ASP A 165 11.11 30.24 0.76
N ALA A 166 12.06 30.17 -0.19
CA ALA A 166 12.75 31.35 -0.71
C ALA A 166 11.79 32.37 -1.35
N ALA A 167 10.79 31.91 -2.11
CA ALA A 167 9.77 32.78 -2.68
C ALA A 167 8.92 33.47 -1.59
N GLY A 168 8.65 32.79 -0.48
CA GLY A 168 7.94 33.37 0.67
C GLY A 168 8.74 34.45 1.42
N HIS A 169 10.08 34.37 1.40
CA HIS A 169 10.96 35.33 2.08
C HIS A 169 11.32 36.56 1.24
N GLY A 170 10.99 36.57 -0.06
CA GLY A 170 11.26 37.69 -0.98
C GLY A 170 10.23 38.83 -0.96
N ASN A 171 9.20 38.75 -0.11
CA ASN A 171 8.12 39.76 0.01
C ASN A 171 8.22 40.60 1.30
N ALA A 172 9.42 40.74 1.89
CA ALA A 172 9.68 41.62 3.03
C ALA A 172 10.40 42.89 2.60
#